data_AF-A0A173YW05-F1
#
_entry.id   AF-A0A173YW05-F1
#
_cell.length_a   1.000
_cell.length_b   1.000
_cell.length_c   1.000
_cell.angle_alpha   90.00
_cell.angle_beta   90.00
_cell.angle_gamma   90.00
#
_symmetry.space_group_name_H-M   'P 1'
#
loop_
_entity.id
_entity.type
_entity.pdbx_description
1 polymer ?
#
loop_
_entity_poly.entity_id
_entity_poly.type
_entity_poly.pdbx_seq_one_letter_code
_entity_poly.pdbx_strand_id
1 'polypeptide(L)'
;MLQITSIKNGFMLDHIKAGMGVKIFRYLHLDELGHQVALIINADSKKMGKKDIIKIENLENINYTVLGLLSPGITINEVRNEVIISKVKPELPEEVQDILTCQNPNCITSVENYIPHSFKLLDREKGSYKCEYCEQIINPSEV
;
A
#
# COMPACT_ATOMS: atom_id res chain seq x y z
N MET A 1 -3.19 18.23 20.24
CA MET A 1 -2.85 17.91 18.84
C MET A 1 -1.63 17.03 18.85
N LEU A 2 -1.72 15.80 18.33
CA LEU A 2 -0.59 14.87 18.30
C LEU A 2 0.42 15.35 17.25
N GLN A 3 1.69 15.50 17.62
CA GLN A 3 2.75 16.01 16.75
C GLN A 3 3.90 15.00 16.69
N ILE A 4 4.31 14.67 15.47
CA ILE A 4 5.49 13.86 15.16
C ILE A 4 6.37 14.67 14.22
N THR A 5 7.65 14.76 14.55
CA THR A 5 8.66 15.54 13.83
C THR A 5 8.81 15.09 12.37
N SER A 6 9.36 15.95 11.53
CA SER A 6 9.81 15.60 10.18
C SER A 6 10.91 14.52 10.21
N ILE A 7 11.08 13.84 9.08
CA ILE A 7 12.25 13.00 8.80
C ILE A 7 13.27 13.80 8.01
N LYS A 8 14.55 13.46 8.11
CA LYS A 8 15.62 14.13 7.36
C LYS A 8 15.77 13.53 5.97
N ASN A 9 15.86 12.21 5.88
CA ASN A 9 15.98 11.47 4.62
C ASN A 9 15.10 10.22 4.69
N GLY A 10 14.33 9.94 3.64
CA GLY A 10 13.56 8.70 3.53
C GLY A 10 12.23 8.91 2.84
N PHE A 11 11.18 8.27 3.34
CA PHE A 11 9.84 8.32 2.74
C PHE A 11 8.76 8.67 3.77
N MET A 12 7.79 9.49 3.33
CA MET A 12 6.55 9.76 4.05
C MET A 12 5.36 9.31 3.22
N LEU A 13 4.72 8.25 3.67
CA LEU A 13 3.47 7.71 3.14
C LEU A 13 2.29 8.42 3.81
N ASP A 14 1.55 9.20 3.05
CA ASP A 14 0.42 10.00 3.53
C ASP A 14 -0.86 9.62 2.78
N HIS A 15 -2.02 10.02 3.30
CA HIS A 15 -3.34 9.68 2.76
C HIS A 15 -3.59 8.17 2.69
N ILE A 16 -3.03 7.41 3.63
CA ILE A 16 -3.36 6.00 3.78
C ILE A 16 -4.79 5.92 4.32
N LYS A 17 -5.62 5.03 3.74
CA LYS A 17 -6.97 4.74 4.26
C LYS A 17 -6.88 4.38 5.75
N ALA A 18 -7.71 5.00 6.58
CA ALA A 18 -7.67 4.78 8.02
C ALA A 18 -7.80 3.28 8.38
N GLY A 19 -6.92 2.79 9.24
CA GLY A 19 -6.81 1.37 9.61
C GLY A 19 -5.90 0.53 8.70
N MET A 20 -5.52 1.01 7.52
CA MET A 20 -4.62 0.28 6.60
C MET A 20 -3.14 0.49 6.91
N GLY A 21 -2.79 1.48 7.73
CA GLY A 21 -1.39 1.77 8.07
C GLY A 21 -0.66 0.58 8.70
N VAL A 22 -1.33 -0.19 9.56
CA VAL A 22 -0.76 -1.40 10.18
C VAL A 22 -0.50 -2.49 9.14
N LYS A 23 -1.42 -2.68 8.18
CA LYS A 23 -1.24 -3.67 7.11
C LYS A 23 -0.05 -3.31 6.22
N ILE A 24 0.06 -2.05 5.81
CA ILE A 24 1.21 -1.55 5.03
C ILE A 24 2.51 -1.69 5.82
N PHE A 25 2.50 -1.34 7.11
CA PHE A 25 3.68 -1.46 7.97
C PHE A 25 4.23 -2.89 8.00
N ARG A 26 3.35 -3.88 8.18
CA ARG A 26 3.73 -5.31 8.20
C ARG A 26 4.14 -5.81 6.82
N TYR A 27 3.42 -5.41 5.77
CA TYR A 27 3.73 -5.80 4.39
C TYR A 27 5.13 -5.36 3.96
N LEU A 28 5.54 -4.16 4.37
CA LEU A 28 6.87 -3.62 4.07
C LEU A 28 7.95 -4.08 5.07
N HIS A 29 7.61 -4.94 6.05
CA HIS A 29 8.52 -5.40 7.10
C HIS A 29 9.25 -4.25 7.82
N LEU A 30 8.53 -3.16 8.11
CA LEU A 30 9.15 -1.92 8.65
C LEU A 30 9.72 -2.09 10.05
N ASP A 31 9.27 -3.09 10.81
CA ASP A 31 9.83 -3.49 12.10
C ASP A 31 11.19 -4.19 11.98
N GLU A 32 11.53 -4.72 10.81
CA GLU A 32 12.76 -5.49 10.58
C GLU A 32 13.88 -4.65 9.96
N LEU A 33 13.56 -3.48 9.39
CA LEU A 33 14.52 -2.62 8.67
C LEU A 33 15.61 -1.99 9.54
N GLY A 34 15.42 -1.94 10.86
CA GLY A 34 16.36 -1.26 11.79
C GLY A 34 16.39 0.27 11.65
N HIS A 35 15.48 0.85 10.87
CA HIS A 35 15.33 2.29 10.71
C HIS A 35 14.35 2.89 11.73
N GLN A 36 14.42 4.21 11.93
CA GLN A 36 13.40 4.91 12.70
C GLN A 36 12.12 5.02 11.87
N VAL A 37 11.02 4.48 12.40
CA VAL A 37 9.71 4.49 11.76
C VAL A 37 8.68 5.06 12.71
N ALA A 38 7.79 5.91 12.19
CA ALA A 38 6.63 6.40 12.90
C ALA A 38 5.35 6.06 12.13
N LEU A 39 4.42 5.35 12.78
CA LEU A 39 3.08 5.07 12.28
C LEU A 39 2.07 5.88 13.11
N ILE A 40 1.19 6.61 12.42
CA ILE A 40 0.09 7.35 13.01
C ILE A 40 -1.20 6.77 12.45
N ILE A 41 -2.10 6.33 13.32
CA ILE A 41 -3.37 5.72 12.95
C ILE A 41 -4.50 6.69 13.30
N ASN A 42 -5.51 6.81 12.43
CA ASN A 42 -6.68 7.67 12.63
C ASN A 42 -6.35 9.16 12.84
N ALA A 43 -5.30 9.64 12.18
CA ALA A 43 -4.97 11.06 12.11
C ALA A 43 -6.11 11.85 11.42
N ASP A 44 -6.36 13.06 11.88
CA ASP A 44 -7.36 13.93 11.26
C ASP A 44 -6.96 14.32 9.83
N SER A 45 -7.91 14.21 8.91
CA SER A 45 -7.73 14.57 7.50
C SER A 45 -8.86 15.47 7.03
N LYS A 46 -8.52 16.66 6.54
CA LYS A 46 -9.52 17.57 5.93
C LYS A 46 -10.17 16.95 4.69
N LYS A 47 -9.44 16.09 3.96
CA LYS A 47 -9.90 15.48 2.70
C LYS A 47 -10.64 14.15 2.92
N MET A 48 -10.21 13.36 3.90
CA MET A 48 -10.68 11.97 4.09
C MET A 48 -11.46 11.77 5.40
N GLY A 49 -11.60 12.80 6.23
CA GLY A 49 -12.06 12.68 7.62
C GLY A 49 -10.97 12.09 8.51
N LYS A 50 -10.58 10.84 8.26
CA LYS A 50 -9.50 10.12 8.95
C LYS A 50 -8.52 9.52 7.95
N LYS A 51 -7.25 9.44 8.33
CA LYS A 51 -6.18 8.80 7.55
C LYS A 51 -5.12 8.21 8.46
N ASP A 52 -4.32 7.31 7.90
CA ASP A 52 -3.07 6.87 8.52
C ASP A 52 -1.87 7.53 7.82
N ILE A 53 -0.74 7.60 8.52
CA ILE A 53 0.52 8.18 8.03
C ILE A 53 1.67 7.29 8.48
N ILE A 54 2.62 7.00 7.58
CA ILE A 54 3.87 6.32 7.90
C ILE A 54 5.04 7.22 7.49
N LYS A 55 5.99 7.44 8.40
CA LYS A 55 7.27 8.10 8.14
C LYS A 55 8.40 7.10 8.37
N ILE A 56 9.33 7.00 7.42
CA ILE A 56 10.43 6.03 7.43
C ILE A 56 11.73 6.79 7.17
N GLU A 57 12.65 6.77 8.14
CA GLU A 57 13.96 7.38 8.01
C GLU A 57 14.92 6.45 7.24
N ASN A 58 15.87 7.03 6.49
CA ASN A 58 16.97 6.37 5.77
C ASN A 58 16.60 5.24 4.80
N LEU A 59 15.33 5.16 4.38
CA LEU A 59 14.91 4.21 3.34
C LEU A 59 15.27 4.76 1.95
N GLU A 60 15.94 3.95 1.14
CA GLU A 60 16.44 4.33 -0.19
C GLU A 60 15.38 4.12 -1.30
N ASN A 61 14.63 3.02 -1.24
CA ASN A 61 13.64 2.64 -2.24
C ASN A 61 12.40 1.99 -1.62
N ILE A 62 11.28 2.05 -2.35
CA ILE A 62 10.02 1.40 -1.96
C ILE A 62 9.19 1.07 -3.20
N ASN A 63 8.49 -0.07 -3.18
CA ASN A 63 7.64 -0.47 -4.30
C ASN A 63 6.28 0.26 -4.22
N TYR A 64 6.09 1.23 -5.13
CA TYR A 64 4.87 2.05 -5.18
C TYR A 64 3.62 1.28 -5.58
N THR A 65 3.75 0.29 -6.47
CA THR A 65 2.63 -0.45 -7.05
C THR A 65 1.80 -1.12 -5.97
N VAL A 66 2.45 -1.81 -5.04
CA VAL A 66 1.75 -2.54 -3.99
C VAL A 66 1.08 -1.61 -2.99
N LEU A 67 1.71 -0.47 -2.71
CA LEU A 67 1.12 0.56 -1.85
C LEU A 67 -0.15 1.16 -2.46
N GLY A 68 -0.15 1.36 -3.78
CA GLY A 68 -1.33 1.80 -4.53
C GLY A 68 -2.50 0.82 -4.42
N LEU A 69 -2.21 -0.48 -4.51
CA LEU A 69 -3.21 -1.54 -4.35
C LEU A 69 -3.80 -1.57 -2.93
N LEU A 70 -2.95 -1.54 -1.90
CA LEU A 70 -3.37 -1.62 -0.50
C LEU A 70 -4.14 -0.38 -0.04
N SER A 71 -3.76 0.80 -0.52
CA SER A 71 -4.44 2.06 -0.17
C SER A 71 -4.56 2.97 -1.39
N PRO A 72 -5.62 2.81 -2.20
CA PRO A 72 -5.89 3.70 -3.33
C PRO A 72 -5.90 5.18 -2.90
N GLY A 73 -5.17 6.03 -3.62
CA GLY A 73 -5.03 7.45 -3.29
C GLY A 73 -3.92 7.78 -2.28
N ILE A 74 -3.13 6.79 -1.85
CA ILE A 74 -1.91 7.03 -1.08
C ILE A 74 -0.99 8.01 -1.81
N THR A 75 -0.34 8.86 -1.04
CA THR A 75 0.65 9.82 -1.52
C THR A 75 2.00 9.47 -0.92
N ILE A 76 2.99 9.22 -1.77
CA ILE A 76 4.33 8.83 -1.38
C ILE A 76 5.24 10.04 -1.59
N ASN A 77 5.78 10.59 -0.50
CA ASN A 77 6.68 11.73 -0.56
C ASN A 77 8.09 11.25 -0.24
N GLU A 78 9.03 11.44 -1.17
CA GLU A 78 10.45 11.22 -0.91
C GLU A 78 11.03 12.49 -0.27
N VAL A 79 11.71 12.31 0.86
CA VAL A 79 12.30 13.39 1.64
C VAL A 79 13.82 13.26 1.60
N ARG A 80 14.50 14.38 1.32
CA ARG A 80 15.95 14.52 1.43
C ARG A 80 16.29 15.86 2.06
N ASN A 81 17.18 15.85 3.06
CA ASN A 81 17.53 17.03 3.85
C ASN A 81 16.31 17.82 4.33
N GLU A 82 15.30 17.12 4.86
CA GLU A 82 14.03 17.68 5.37
C GLU A 82 13.12 18.32 4.32
N VAL A 83 13.47 18.23 3.03
CA VAL A 83 12.67 18.76 1.92
C VAL A 83 12.07 17.62 1.12
N ILE A 84 10.80 17.76 0.73
CA ILE A 84 10.14 16.83 -0.20
C ILE A 84 10.69 17.08 -1.59
N ILE A 85 11.43 16.11 -2.12
CA ILE A 85 12.06 16.20 -3.46
C ILE A 85 11.22 15.51 -4.54
N SER A 86 10.35 14.58 -4.16
CA SER A 86 9.48 13.84 -5.08
C SER A 86 8.15 13.51 -4.42
N LYS A 87 7.09 13.51 -5.22
CA LYS A 87 5.73 13.19 -4.79
C LYS A 87 5.07 12.28 -5.81
N VAL A 88 4.88 11.03 -5.44
CA VAL A 88 4.31 9.99 -6.30
C VAL A 88 2.91 9.65 -5.79
N LYS A 89 1.97 9.56 -6.73
CA LYS A 89 0.66 8.93 -6.52
C LYS A 89 0.64 7.67 -7.36
N PRO A 90 0.72 6.48 -6.74
CA PRO A 90 0.74 5.24 -7.49
C PRO A 90 -0.55 5.10 -8.32
N GLU A 91 -0.39 4.72 -9.57
CA GLU A 91 -1.52 4.29 -10.39
C GLU A 91 -1.77 2.80 -10.15
N LEU A 92 -3.04 2.40 -10.29
CA LEU A 92 -3.40 0.98 -10.25
C LEU A 92 -2.89 0.30 -11.54
N PRO A 93 -2.08 -0.76 -11.42
CA PRO A 93 -1.63 -1.52 -12.59
C PRO A 93 -2.81 -2.27 -13.23
N GLU A 94 -2.79 -2.41 -14.56
CA GLU A 94 -3.81 -3.17 -15.30
C GLU A 94 -3.78 -4.67 -14.98
N GLU A 95 -2.60 -5.20 -14.67
CA GLU A 95 -2.39 -6.61 -14.32
C GLU A 95 -1.47 -6.70 -13.10
N VAL A 96 -1.74 -7.67 -12.23
CA VAL A 96 -0.91 -7.99 -11.06
C VAL A 96 -0.69 -9.48 -10.98
N GLN A 97 0.58 -9.85 -10.80
CA GLN A 97 1.01 -11.23 -10.67
C GLN A 97 1.76 -11.40 -9.34
N ASP A 98 1.36 -12.40 -8.55
CA ASP A 98 1.94 -12.79 -7.25
C ASP A 98 2.00 -11.66 -6.19
N ILE A 99 1.22 -10.59 -6.38
CA ILE A 99 1.01 -9.55 -5.37
C ILE A 99 -0.27 -9.81 -4.57
N LEU A 100 -1.30 -10.35 -5.22
CA LEU A 100 -2.59 -10.68 -4.62
C LEU A 100 -2.77 -12.20 -4.60
N THR A 101 -3.47 -12.70 -3.58
CA THR A 101 -3.78 -14.12 -3.45
C THR A 101 -5.28 -14.35 -3.69
N CYS A 102 -5.63 -15.36 -4.50
CA CYS A 102 -7.03 -15.73 -4.72
C CYS A 102 -7.59 -16.42 -3.49
N GLN A 103 -8.76 -15.97 -3.02
CA GLN A 103 -9.40 -16.50 -1.82
C GLN A 103 -10.42 -17.59 -2.12
N ASN A 104 -10.69 -17.89 -3.39
CA ASN A 104 -11.57 -18.96 -3.79
C ASN A 104 -10.84 -20.30 -3.58
N PRO A 105 -11.30 -21.15 -2.64
CA PRO A 105 -10.65 -22.43 -2.35
C PRO A 105 -10.67 -23.40 -3.54
N ASN A 106 -11.58 -23.20 -4.50
CA ASN A 106 -11.69 -24.02 -5.71
C ASN A 106 -10.90 -23.44 -6.91
N CYS A 107 -10.17 -22.34 -6.72
CA CYS A 107 -9.34 -21.78 -7.79
C CYS A 107 -8.13 -22.70 -8.04
N ILE A 108 -7.72 -22.83 -9.31
CA ILE A 108 -6.56 -23.67 -9.67
C ILE A 108 -5.28 -23.24 -8.93
N THR A 109 -5.11 -21.94 -8.67
CA THR A 109 -3.97 -21.39 -7.91
C THR A 109 -3.99 -21.74 -6.43
N SER A 110 -5.12 -22.19 -5.88
CA SER A 110 -5.23 -22.68 -4.49
C SER A 110 -4.82 -24.15 -4.37
N VAL A 111 -4.74 -24.88 -5.49
CA VAL A 111 -4.38 -26.31 -5.54
C VAL A 111 -2.97 -26.49 -6.08
N GLU A 112 -2.63 -25.80 -7.16
CA GLU A 112 -1.37 -25.92 -7.88
C GLU A 112 -0.44 -24.75 -7.55
N ASN A 113 0.39 -24.92 -6.52
CA ASN A 113 1.28 -23.86 -5.99
C ASN A 113 2.33 -23.33 -6.99
N TYR A 114 2.54 -24.00 -8.12
CA TYR A 114 3.47 -23.53 -9.16
C TYR A 114 2.80 -22.54 -10.14
N ILE A 115 1.48 -22.39 -10.09
CA ILE A 115 0.73 -21.47 -10.94
C ILE A 115 0.67 -20.12 -10.22
N PRO A 116 1.14 -19.03 -10.84
CA PRO A 116 1.13 -17.72 -10.20
C PRO A 116 -0.28 -17.22 -9.98
N HIS A 117 -0.49 -16.42 -8.94
CA HIS A 117 -1.75 -15.71 -8.78
C HIS A 117 -1.78 -14.51 -9.71
N SER A 118 -2.71 -14.52 -10.68
CA SER A 118 -2.85 -13.44 -11.68
C SER A 118 -4.22 -12.78 -11.62
N PHE A 119 -4.24 -11.45 -11.63
CA PHE A 119 -5.46 -10.66 -11.61
C PHE A 119 -5.40 -9.49 -12.58
N LYS A 120 -6.56 -9.16 -13.16
CA LYS A 120 -6.78 -8.00 -14.02
C LYS A 120 -7.59 -6.93 -13.32
N LEU A 121 -7.22 -5.68 -13.52
CA LEU A 121 -7.99 -4.53 -13.04
C LEU A 121 -9.37 -4.57 -13.71
N LEU A 122 -10.42 -4.59 -12.89
CA LEU A 122 -11.80 -4.61 -13.35
C LEU A 122 -12.42 -3.22 -13.28
N ASP A 123 -12.19 -2.50 -12.19
CA ASP A 123 -12.74 -1.17 -11.94
C ASP A 123 -11.69 -0.32 -11.19
N ARG A 124 -11.17 0.70 -11.87
CA ARG A 124 -10.15 1.60 -11.35
C ARG A 124 -10.67 2.52 -10.24
N GLU A 125 -11.96 2.87 -10.26
CA GLU A 125 -12.55 3.72 -9.22
C GLU A 125 -12.75 2.96 -7.92
N LYS A 126 -13.20 1.70 -8.02
CA LYS A 126 -13.36 0.82 -6.86
C LYS A 126 -12.05 0.15 -6.43
N GLY A 127 -11.04 0.13 -7.30
CA GLY A 127 -9.80 -0.61 -7.08
C GLY A 127 -10.03 -2.12 -7.03
N SER A 128 -11.00 -2.61 -7.82
CA SER A 128 -11.37 -4.02 -7.83
C SER A 128 -10.59 -4.79 -8.90
N TYR A 129 -10.16 -5.99 -8.54
CA TYR A 129 -9.36 -6.89 -9.39
C TYR A 129 -10.09 -8.21 -9.56
N LYS A 130 -10.04 -8.76 -10.78
CA LYS A 130 -10.66 -10.03 -11.16
C LYS A 130 -9.58 -11.08 -11.39
N CYS A 131 -9.69 -12.22 -10.70
CA CYS A 131 -8.80 -13.37 -10.90
C CYS A 131 -8.91 -13.87 -12.35
N GLU A 132 -7.79 -14.08 -13.03
CA GLU A 132 -7.79 -14.54 -14.42
C GLU A 132 -8.22 -16.00 -14.59
N TYR A 133 -8.23 -16.78 -13.50
CA TYR A 133 -8.54 -18.21 -13.54
C TYR A 133 -10.00 -18.53 -13.18
N CYS A 134 -10.49 -18.02 -12.04
CA CYS A 134 -11.82 -18.34 -11.53
C CYS A 134 -12.79 -17.15 -11.55
N GLU A 135 -12.35 -16.01 -12.09
CA GLU A 135 -13.14 -14.77 -12.19
C GLU A 135 -13.60 -14.16 -10.86
N GLN A 136 -13.12 -14.67 -9.72
CA GLN A 136 -13.41 -14.06 -8.43
C GLN A 136 -12.90 -12.62 -8.38
N ILE A 137 -13.77 -11.71 -7.92
CA ILE A 137 -13.46 -10.30 -7.74
C ILE A 137 -13.01 -10.07 -6.30
N ILE A 138 -11.92 -9.33 -6.13
CA ILE A 138 -11.39 -8.89 -4.84
C ILE A 138 -11.11 -7.39 -4.84
N ASN A 139 -11.18 -6.77 -3.66
CA ASN A 139 -10.75 -5.40 -3.44
C ASN A 139 -9.52 -5.43 -2.51
N PRO A 140 -8.29 -5.20 -3.01
CA PRO A 140 -7.08 -5.27 -2.19
C PRO A 140 -7.07 -4.32 -0.98
N SER A 141 -7.87 -3.26 -1.01
CA SER A 141 -8.03 -2.32 0.11
C SER A 141 -9.03 -2.76 1.20
N GLU A 142 -9.68 -3.91 1.01
CA GLU A 142 -10.68 -4.48 1.93
C GLU A 142 -10.25 -5.84 2.49
N VAL A 143 -9.40 -6.55 1.75
CA VAL A 143 -8.75 -7.80 2.16
C VAL A 143 -7.61 -7.53 3.13
#